data_AF-A0A8T1RTG3-F1
#
_entry.id   AF-A0A8T1RTG3-F1
#
_cell.length_a   1.000
_cell.length_b   1.000
_cell.length_c   1.000
_cell.angle_alpha   90.00
_cell.angle_beta   90.00
_cell.angle_gamma   90.00
#
_symmetry.space_group_name_H-M   'P 1'
#
loop_
_entity.id
_entity.type
_entity.pdbx_description
1 polymer ?
#
loop_
_entity_poly.entity_id
_entity_poly.type
_entity_poly.pdbx_seq_one_letter_code
_entity_poly.pdbx_strand_id
1 'polypeptide(L)' 'MSVHSIMMNINHGNLAGHEVLVDSWPEFKGILTQPHREVASDDSDFYTNMYAAFYRDLVAYWALLSSAVNWGQAFCIHG' A
#
# COMPACT_ATOMS: atom_id res chain seq x y z
N MET A 1 13.63 10.88 13.41
CA MET A 1 12.74 11.69 12.54
C MET A 1 11.44 10.93 12.43
N SER A 2 10.33 11.54 12.87
CA SER A 2 8.99 10.93 12.83
C SER A 2 8.42 11.13 11.43
N VAL A 3 8.21 10.05 10.69
CA VAL A 3 7.49 10.12 9.41
C VAL A 3 6.01 10.13 9.76
N HIS A 4 5.38 11.29 9.62
CA HIS A 4 3.92 11.42 9.69
C HIS A 4 3.33 10.87 8.40
N SER A 5 3.21 9.55 8.31
CA SER A 5 2.42 8.89 7.27
C SER A 5 0.94 9.18 7.54
N ILE A 6 0.40 10.18 6.85
CA ILE A 6 -1.04 10.42 6.84
C ILE A 6 -1.67 9.30 6.02
N MET A 7 -2.32 8.35 6.71
CA MET A 7 -3.19 7.36 6.09
C MET A 7 -4.46 8.09 5.62
N MET A 8 -4.48 8.54 4.37
CA MET A 8 -5.70 9.01 3.73
C MET A 8 -6.50 7.80 3.28
N ASN A 9 -7.47 7.41 4.11
CA ASN A 9 -8.47 6.43 3.75
C ASN A 9 -9.34 7.03 2.61
N ILE A 10 -9.00 6.71 1.35
CA ILE A 10 -9.83 7.06 0.18
C ILE A 10 -11.03 6.11 0.17
N ASN A 11 -11.92 6.30 1.14
CA ASN A 11 -13.21 5.64 1.23
C ASN A 11 -14.23 6.49 0.47
N HIS A 12 -14.37 6.29 -0.84
CA HIS A 12 -15.56 6.72 -1.57
C HIS A 12 -15.72 5.86 -2.85
N GLY A 13 -16.04 4.57 -2.67
CA GLY A 13 -16.56 3.71 -3.76
C GLY A 13 -15.68 2.55 -4.26
N ASN A 14 -14.66 2.09 -3.52
CA ASN A 14 -13.94 0.89 -3.92
C ASN A 14 -14.67 -0.38 -3.42
N LEU A 15 -15.30 -1.12 -4.34
CA LEU A 15 -15.91 -2.43 -4.08
C LEU A 15 -14.92 -3.50 -3.59
N ALA A 16 -13.60 -3.26 -3.70
CA ALA A 16 -12.56 -4.23 -3.41
C ALA A 16 -11.81 -4.02 -2.08
N GLY A 17 -12.17 -3.02 -1.25
CA GLY A 17 -11.55 -2.84 0.06
C GLY A 17 -10.03 -2.64 0.02
N HIS A 18 -9.52 -1.77 -0.85
CA HIS A 18 -8.10 -1.39 -0.89
C HIS A 18 -7.89 0.03 -0.34
N GLU A 19 -6.75 0.24 0.30
CA GLU A 19 -6.26 1.50 0.82
C GLU A 19 -5.07 2.03 0.02
N VAL A 20 -4.85 3.35 0.07
CA VAL A 20 -3.73 4.01 -0.60
C VAL A 20 -2.82 4.65 0.44
N LEU A 21 -1.55 4.27 0.41
CA LEU A 21 -0.46 4.84 1.20
C LEU A 21 0.34 5.80 0.33
N VAL A 22 0.68 6.96 0.89
CA VAL A 22 1.49 7.97 0.23
C VAL A 22 2.60 8.42 1.17
N ASP A 23 3.80 8.68 0.64
CA ASP A 23 4.94 9.13 1.45
C ASP A 23 4.77 10.58 1.94
N SER A 24 4.21 11.44 1.09
CA SER A 24 4.02 12.86 1.34
C SER A 24 2.94 13.42 0.42
N TRP A 25 2.21 14.44 0.88
CA TRP A 25 1.21 15.12 0.08
C TRP A 25 1.38 16.64 0.25
N PRO A 26 1.28 17.46 -0.82
CA PRO A 26 0.98 17.09 -2.21
C PRO A 26 2.21 16.63 -3.03
N GLU A 27 3.43 16.83 -2.54
CA GLU A 27 4.67 16.41 -3.21
C GLU A 27 5.01 14.94 -2.96
N PHE A 28 4.17 14.05 -3.49
CA PHE A 28 4.40 12.61 -3.37
C PHE A 28 5.62 12.16 -4.18
N LYS A 29 6.37 11.22 -3.61
CA LYS A 29 7.45 10.50 -4.29
C LYS A 29 7.18 9.00 -4.36
N GLY A 30 6.24 8.49 -3.56
CA GLY A 30 5.77 7.12 -3.61
C GLY A 30 4.30 7.01 -3.26
N ILE A 31 3.58 6.18 -4.01
CA ILE A 31 2.20 5.78 -3.78
C ILE A 31 2.16 4.25 -3.79
N LEU A 32 1.48 3.65 -2.83
CA LEU A 32 1.26 2.22 -2.73
C LEU A 32 -0.21 1.95 -2.42
N THR A 33 -0.90 1.24 -3.30
CA THR A 33 -2.22 0.69 -3.05
C THR A 33 -2.07 -0.71 -2.47
N GLN A 34 -2.76 -1.00 -1.37
CA GLN A 34 -2.75 -2.29 -0.69
C GLN A 34 -4.17 -2.75 -0.33
N PRO A 35 -4.40 -4.05 -0.12
CA PRO A 35 -5.65 -4.54 0.46
C PRO A 35 -5.83 -4.03 1.90
N HIS A 36 -7.06 -3.73 2.30
CA HIS A 36 -7.39 -3.28 3.65
C HIS A 36 -7.20 -4.42 4.64
N ARG A 37 -6.37 -4.19 5.66
CA ARG A 37 -5.89 -5.23 6.58
C ARG A 37 -6.97 -5.85 7.47
N GLU A 38 -8.11 -5.17 7.69
CA GLU A 38 -9.20 -5.69 8.52
C GLU A 38 -10.21 -6.55 7.76
N VAL A 39 -10.23 -6.48 6.42
CA VAL A 39 -10.98 -7.44 5.59
C VAL A 39 -10.09 -8.68 5.48
N ALA A 40 -10.35 -9.67 6.33
CA ALA A 40 -9.57 -10.90 6.43
C ALA A 40 -9.18 -11.45 5.04
N SER A 41 -7.92 -11.23 4.64
CA SER A 41 -7.33 -11.87 3.47
C SER A 41 -6.80 -13.22 3.94
N ASP A 42 -7.21 -14.29 3.29
CA ASP A 42 -6.53 -15.57 3.42
C ASP A 42 -5.07 -15.36 2.98
N ASP A 43 -4.10 -15.63 3.85
CA ASP A 43 -2.66 -15.41 3.58
C ASP A 43 -2.18 -16.16 2.31
N SER A 44 -2.97 -17.14 1.84
CA SER A 44 -2.72 -17.92 0.63
C SER A 44 -3.30 -17.34 -0.66
N ASP A 45 -4.15 -16.32 -0.59
CA ASP A 45 -4.84 -15.77 -1.76
C ASP A 45 -4.03 -14.66 -2.45
N PHE A 46 -3.26 -15.06 -3.46
CA PHE A 46 -2.52 -14.16 -4.35
C PHE A 46 -3.42 -13.13 -5.06
N TYR A 47 -4.70 -13.43 -5.28
CA TYR A 47 -5.63 -12.53 -5.98
C TYR A 47 -6.09 -11.38 -5.06
N THR A 48 -6.25 -11.68 -3.77
CA THR A 48 -6.65 -10.70 -2.77
C THR A 48 -5.45 -9.91 -2.23
N ASN A 49 -4.23 -10.45 -2.32
CA ASN A 49 -2.98 -9.80 -1.89
C ASN A 49 -2.25 -9.03 -3.01
N MET A 50 -3.01 -8.29 -3.83
CA MET A 50 -2.46 -7.48 -4.91
C MET A 50 -2.11 -6.07 -4.44
N TYR A 51 -0.87 -5.66 -4.71
CA TYR A 51 -0.36 -4.32 -4.47
C TYR A 51 -0.15 -3.60 -5.81
N ALA A 52 -0.42 -2.30 -5.84
CA ALA A 52 -0.07 -1.44 -6.98
C ALA A 52 0.80 -0.29 -6.50
N ALA A 53 1.93 -0.03 -7.17
CA ALA A 53 2.88 0.98 -6.74
C ALA A 53 3.20 1.97 -7.86
N PHE A 54 3.30 3.23 -7.50
CA PHE A 54 3.88 4.26 -8.36
C PHE A 54 4.96 5.01 -7.57
N TYR A 55 6.15 5.18 -8.14
CA TYR A 55 7.22 5.88 -7.46
C TYR A 55 8.05 6.74 -8.40
N ARG A 56 8.54 7.85 -7.84
CA ARG A 56 9.54 8.75 -8.44
C ARG A 56 10.87 8.65 -7.71
N ASP A 57 10.85 8.22 -6.44
CA ASP A 57 12.01 8.03 -5.60
C ASP A 57 12.03 6.61 -5.03
N LEU A 58 13.14 5.91 -5.26
CA LEU A 58 13.27 4.51 -4.86
C LEU A 58 13.32 4.36 -3.33
N VAL A 59 13.86 5.34 -2.61
CA VAL A 59 13.97 5.30 -1.15
C VAL A 59 12.59 5.47 -0.50
N ALA A 60 11.79 6.41 -0.99
CA ALA A 60 10.40 6.59 -0.57
C ALA A 60 9.55 5.34 -0.86
N TYR A 61 9.74 4.72 -2.02
CA TYR A 61 9.09 3.46 -2.35
C TYR A 61 9.45 2.33 -1.38
N TRP A 62 10.75 2.12 -1.12
CA TRP A 62 11.19 1.09 -0.17
C TRP A 62 10.66 1.33 1.25
N ALA A 63 10.59 2.58 1.69
CA ALA A 63 10.04 2.93 2.99
C ALA A 63 8.55 2.56 3.09
N LEU A 64 7.76 2.88 2.06
CA LEU A 64 6.35 2.49 1.98
C LEU A 64 6.19 0.96 1.97
N LEU A 65 6.94 0.28 1.09
CA LEU A 65 6.84 -1.17 0.93
C LEU A 65 7.16 -1.91 2.23
N SER A 66 8.21 -1.49 2.92
CA SER A 66 8.66 -2.12 4.18
C SER A 66 7.65 -1.96 5.31
N SER A 67 6.82 -0.91 5.28
CA SER A 67 5.79 -0.66 6.29
C SER A 67 4.45 -1.36 5.99
N ALA A 68 4.20 -1.68 4.71
CA ALA A 68 2.90 -2.11 4.21
C ALA A 68 2.82 -3.60 3.88
N VAL A 69 3.90 -4.17 3.33
CA VAL A 69 3.91 -5.56 2.87
C VAL A 69 4.15 -6.50 4.03
N ASN A 70 3.23 -7.44 4.23
CA ASN A 70 3.46 -8.60 5.08
C ASN A 70 4.31 -9.62 4.31
N TRP A 71 5.62 -9.63 4.56
CA TRP A 71 6.58 -10.53 3.88
C TRP A 71 6.35 -12.04 4.13
N GLY A 72 5.50 -12.40 5.11
CA GLY A 72 5.12 -13.79 5.36
C GLY A 72 3.98 -14.30 4.47
N GLN A 73 3.32 -13.43 3.71
CA GLN A 73 2.17 -13.80 2.86
C GLN A 73 2.57 -13.91 1.39
N ALA A 74 1.75 -14.62 0.62
CA ALA A 74 1.81 -14.60 -0.83
C ALA A 74 1.31 -13.24 -1.37
N PHE A 75 2.11 -12.51 -2.15
CA PHE A 75 1.71 -11.21 -2.72
C PHE A 75 2.21 -10.99 -4.14
N CYS A 76 1.54 -10.09 -4.87
CA CYS A 76 1.98 -9.59 -6.18
C CYS A 76 2.05 -8.06 -6.15
N ILE A 77 3.10 -7.47 -6.74
CA ILE A 77 3.23 -6.02 -6.90
C ILE A 77 3.18 -5.69 -8.38
N HIS A 78 2.25 -4.84 -8.78
CA HIS A 78 2.18 -4.22 -10.10
C HIS A 78 2.75 -2.80 -10.03
N GLY A 79 3.69 -2.48 -10.92
CA GLY A 79 4.36 -1.18 -10.99
C GLY A 79 4.11 -0.45 -12.31
#